data_AF-A0A965HMQ0-F1
#
_entry.id   AF-A0A965HMQ0-F1
#
_cell.length_a   1.000
_cell.length_b   1.000
_cell.length_c   1.000
_cell.angle_alpha   90.00
_cell.angle_beta   90.00
_cell.angle_gamma   90.00
#
_symmetry.space_group_name_H-M   'P 1'
#
loop_
_entity.id
_entity.type
_entity.pdbx_description
1 polymer ?
#
loop_
_entity_poly.entity_id
_entity_poly.type
_entity_poly.pdbx_seq_one_letter_code
_entity_poly.pdbx_strand_id
1 'polypeptide(L)'
;MYDIVRALPDGTELKLEVADGRLTLKAGRSRFTLQTLDAATFPRMPSPNEETLDLDLPQGSLRELLRLTQYAMAQQDIRYYLNGLLVDFSNSTLRVVATDGHRLAYCDHELPAVSGQASTILPRKMVQELSRLLADPDQLVSLRIGSQQVRASFGDIEIASKVKLW
;
A
#
# COMPACT_ATOMS: atom_id res chain seq x y z
N MET A 1 11.10 3.19 18.54
CA MET A 1 9.90 2.70 19.26
C MET A 1 9.62 1.24 18.97
N TYR A 2 9.53 0.82 17.70
CA TYR A 2 9.30 -0.58 17.32
C TYR A 2 10.17 -1.60 18.07
N ASP A 3 11.50 -1.44 18.05
CA ASP A 3 12.40 -2.39 18.72
C ASP A 3 12.23 -2.42 20.24
N ILE A 4 11.84 -1.30 20.86
CA ILE A 4 11.55 -1.24 22.29
C ILE A 4 10.35 -2.12 22.59
N VAL A 5 9.24 -1.91 21.87
CA VAL A 5 7.99 -2.67 22.08
C VAL A 5 8.21 -4.16 21.78
N ARG A 6 8.91 -4.48 20.69
CA ARG A 6 9.22 -5.86 20.30
C ARG A 6 10.09 -6.62 21.31
N ALA A 7 10.92 -5.91 22.08
CA ALA A 7 11.78 -6.52 23.09
C ALA A 7 11.08 -6.72 24.45
N LEU A 8 9.85 -6.24 24.62
CA LEU A 8 9.10 -6.42 25.86
C LEU A 8 8.50 -7.83 25.94
N PRO A 9 8.35 -8.41 27.14
CA PRO A 9 7.61 -9.64 27.32
C PRO A 9 6.15 -9.52 26.87
N ASP A 10 5.59 -10.60 26.34
CA ASP A 10 4.18 -10.66 25.94
C ASP A 10 3.25 -10.32 27.12
N GLY A 11 2.16 -9.61 26.82
CA GLY A 11 1.18 -9.19 27.82
C GLY A 11 1.61 -7.99 28.70
N THR A 12 2.79 -7.40 28.44
CA THR A 12 3.23 -6.20 29.18
C THR A 12 2.34 -4.99 28.86
N GLU A 13 1.70 -4.42 29.89
CA GLU A 13 0.94 -3.17 29.75
C GLU A 13 1.88 -1.99 29.45
N LEU A 14 1.55 -1.23 28.41
CA LEU A 14 2.29 -0.06 27.97
C LEU A 14 1.56 1.22 28.38
N LYS A 15 2.28 2.12 29.07
CA LYS A 15 1.81 3.50 29.32
C LYS A 15 2.65 4.48 28.53
N LEU A 16 1.99 5.27 27.70
CA LEU A 16 2.59 6.29 26.84
C LEU A 16 2.17 7.67 27.34
N GLU A 17 3.14 8.57 27.50
CA GLU A 17 2.91 9.93 27.98
C GLU A 17 3.77 10.88 27.15
N VAL A 18 3.15 11.85 26.49
CA VAL A 18 3.85 12.88 25.69
C VAL A 18 3.82 14.19 26.47
N ALA A 19 4.99 14.71 26.80
CA ALA A 19 5.16 15.99 27.48
C ALA A 19 6.47 16.65 27.02
N ASP A 20 6.47 17.97 26.88
CA ASP A 20 7.67 18.77 26.56
C ASP A 20 8.51 18.25 25.38
N GLY A 21 7.84 17.84 24.30
CA GLY A 21 8.52 17.34 23.10
C GLY A 21 9.19 15.97 23.27
N ARG A 22 8.80 15.20 24.28
CA ARG A 22 9.30 13.85 24.56
C ARG A 22 8.17 12.87 24.79
N LEU A 23 8.34 11.67 24.26
CA LEU A 23 7.48 10.53 24.54
C LEU A 23 8.14 9.68 25.63
N THR A 24 7.48 9.58 26.78
CA THR A 24 7.83 8.63 27.84
C THR A 24 7.02 7.35 27.65
N LEU A 25 7.72 6.22 27.51
CA LEU A 25 7.14 4.88 27.48
C LEU A 25 7.49 4.16 28.79
N LYS A 26 6.46 3.71 29.53
CA LYS A 26 6.60 2.93 30.77
C LYS A 26 6.03 1.54 30.54
N ALA A 27 6.79 0.50 30.93
CA ALA A 27 6.44 -0.90 30.74
C ALA A 27 6.98 -1.71 31.93
N GLY A 28 6.13 -2.00 32.91
CA GLY A 28 6.56 -2.59 34.19
C GLY A 28 7.62 -1.73 34.89
N ARG A 29 8.84 -2.27 35.05
CA ARG A 29 9.99 -1.56 35.66
C ARG A 29 10.82 -0.77 34.65
N SER A 30 10.55 -0.93 33.36
CA SER A 30 11.28 -0.27 32.28
C SER A 30 10.67 1.10 31.97
N ARG A 31 11.55 2.10 31.77
CA ARG A 31 11.17 3.45 31.35
C ARG A 31 12.09 3.92 30.23
N PHE A 32 11.51 4.32 29.12
CA PHE A 32 12.21 4.86 27.95
C PHE A 32 11.74 6.29 27.69
N THR A 33 12.65 7.14 27.22
CA THR A 33 12.31 8.50 26.78
C THR A 33 12.79 8.67 25.35
N LEU A 34 11.89 9.03 24.45
CA LEU A 34 12.15 9.23 23.03
C LEU A 34 11.94 10.71 22.70
N GLN A 35 12.84 11.28 21.88
CA GLN A 35 12.61 12.61 21.31
C GLN A 35 11.47 12.54 20.31
N THR A 36 10.61 13.56 20.30
CA THR A 36 9.52 13.68 19.33
C THR A 36 9.70 14.91 18.46
N LEU A 37 9.09 14.88 17.27
CA LEU A 37 8.88 16.06 16.45
C LEU A 37 7.41 16.49 16.57
N ASP A 38 7.15 17.76 16.28
CA ASP A 38 5.79 18.29 16.27
C ASP A 38 4.94 17.59 15.20
N ALA A 39 3.79 17.06 15.61
CA ALA A 39 2.83 16.42 14.73
C ALA A 39 2.37 17.34 13.58
N ALA A 40 2.33 18.66 13.80
CA ALA A 40 1.98 19.63 12.76
C ALA A 40 2.99 19.69 11.61
N THR A 41 4.25 19.28 11.85
CA THR A 41 5.30 19.23 10.83
C THR A 41 5.27 17.94 10.01
N PHE A 42 4.48 16.93 10.44
CA PHE A 42 4.38 15.68 9.72
C PHE A 42 3.64 15.90 8.39
N PRO A 43 4.21 15.47 7.24
CA PRO A 43 3.62 15.71 5.94
C PRO A 43 2.27 15.00 5.83
N ARG A 44 1.23 15.76 5.46
CA ARG A 44 -0.08 15.22 5.17
C ARG A 44 -0.13 14.77 3.73
N MET A 45 -0.67 13.56 3.49
CA MET A 45 -1.08 13.18 2.16
C MET A 45 -2.25 14.08 1.75
N PRO A 46 -2.29 14.59 0.50
CA PRO A 46 -3.46 15.28 -0.01
C PRO A 46 -4.69 14.38 0.11
N SER A 47 -5.86 14.98 0.33
CA SER A 47 -7.11 14.25 0.15
C SER A 47 -7.20 13.75 -1.29
N PRO A 48 -7.73 12.53 -1.53
CA PRO A 48 -7.93 12.06 -2.89
C PRO A 48 -8.85 13.03 -3.65
N ASN A 49 -8.49 13.33 -4.90
CA ASN A 49 -9.41 13.95 -5.86
C ASN A 49 -10.45 12.91 -6.31
N GLU A 50 -11.43 13.32 -7.13
CA GLU A 50 -12.43 12.43 -7.75
C GLU A 50 -11.84 11.08 -8.17
N GLU A 51 -12.39 10.03 -7.60
CA GLU A 51 -11.97 8.65 -7.84
C GLU A 51 -12.57 8.19 -9.17
N THR A 52 -11.72 7.69 -10.06
CA THR A 52 -12.14 7.15 -11.36
C THR A 52 -12.59 5.70 -11.27
N LEU A 53 -12.17 5.01 -10.21
CA LEU A 53 -12.51 3.63 -9.92
C LEU A 53 -12.42 3.38 -8.41
N ASP A 54 -13.46 2.74 -7.87
CA ASP A 54 -13.46 2.08 -6.56
C ASP A 54 -13.79 0.60 -6.78
N LEU A 55 -12.90 -0.28 -6.32
CA LEU A 55 -12.95 -1.70 -6.62
C LEU A 55 -12.64 -2.52 -5.37
N ASP A 56 -13.60 -3.34 -4.96
CA ASP A 56 -13.40 -4.33 -3.91
C ASP A 56 -13.12 -5.71 -4.53
N LEU A 57 -12.10 -6.39 -4.02
CA LEU A 57 -11.78 -7.76 -4.41
C LEU A 57 -11.15 -8.53 -3.24
N PRO A 58 -11.20 -9.88 -3.24
CA PRO A 58 -10.51 -10.67 -2.23
C PRO A 58 -9.01 -10.35 -2.22
N GLN A 59 -8.42 -10.22 -1.02
CA GLN A 59 -6.97 -9.99 -0.88
C GLN A 59 -6.18 -11.11 -1.55
N GLY A 60 -6.69 -12.36 -1.51
CA GLY A 60 -6.08 -13.50 -2.18
C GLY A 60 -5.99 -13.31 -3.70
N SER A 61 -7.05 -12.78 -4.32
CA SER A 61 -7.06 -12.46 -5.75
C SER A 61 -6.03 -11.40 -6.10
N LEU A 62 -6.02 -10.26 -5.39
CA LEU A 62 -5.05 -9.20 -5.65
C LEU A 62 -3.61 -9.70 -5.43
N ARG A 63 -3.36 -10.43 -4.34
CA ARG A 63 -2.04 -10.98 -4.03
C ARG A 63 -1.55 -11.93 -5.12
N GLU A 64 -2.41 -12.78 -5.66
CA GLU A 64 -2.06 -13.69 -6.74
C GLU A 64 -1.71 -12.93 -8.02
N LEU A 65 -2.51 -11.93 -8.40
CA LEU A 65 -2.21 -11.03 -9.52
C LEU A 65 -0.82 -10.40 -9.40
N LEU A 66 -0.50 -9.85 -8.22
CA LEU A 66 0.81 -9.26 -7.95
C LEU A 66 1.93 -10.31 -8.00
N ARG A 67 1.72 -11.50 -7.42
CA ARG A 67 2.70 -12.60 -7.43
C ARG A 67 3.06 -13.04 -8.86
N LEU A 68 2.06 -13.14 -9.73
CA LEU A 68 2.23 -13.60 -11.10
C LEU A 68 2.93 -12.60 -12.02
N THR A 69 2.96 -11.31 -11.66
CA THR A 69 3.43 -10.26 -12.57
C THR A 69 4.61 -9.44 -12.04
N GLN A 70 4.72 -9.22 -10.73
CA GLN A 70 5.67 -8.24 -10.17
C GLN A 70 7.16 -8.48 -10.51
N TYR A 71 7.54 -9.74 -10.78
CA TYR A 71 8.93 -10.10 -11.09
C TYR A 71 9.43 -9.49 -12.42
N ALA A 72 8.50 -9.14 -13.32
CA ALA A 72 8.81 -8.55 -14.61
C ALA A 72 8.95 -7.02 -14.56
N MET A 73 8.68 -6.36 -13.41
CA MET A 73 8.92 -4.92 -13.27
C MET A 73 10.41 -4.60 -13.35
N ALA A 74 10.76 -3.53 -14.07
CA ALA A 74 12.12 -3.01 -14.10
C ALA A 74 12.60 -2.52 -12.71
N GLN A 75 13.91 -2.36 -12.58
CA GLN A 75 14.57 -1.82 -11.40
C GLN A 75 15.45 -0.65 -11.81
N GLN A 76 15.10 0.56 -11.36
CA GLN A 76 15.86 1.79 -11.62
C GLN A 76 16.09 2.06 -13.12
N ASP A 77 15.15 1.67 -13.98
CA ASP A 77 15.20 1.98 -15.40
C ASP A 77 14.94 3.49 -15.63
N ILE A 78 15.60 4.07 -16.64
CA ILE A 78 15.38 5.47 -17.04
C ILE A 78 13.93 5.73 -17.51
N ARG A 79 13.29 4.70 -18.06
CA ARG A 79 11.87 4.69 -18.43
C ARG A 79 11.07 4.43 -17.17
N TYR A 80 10.81 5.51 -16.42
CA TYR A 80 10.19 5.43 -15.09
C TYR A 80 8.87 4.65 -15.05
N TYR A 81 8.12 4.62 -16.15
CA TYR A 81 6.86 3.86 -16.28
C TYR A 81 7.08 2.33 -16.24
N LEU A 82 8.29 1.83 -16.49
CA LEU A 82 8.62 0.39 -16.34
C LEU A 82 8.94 0.01 -14.89
N ASN A 83 9.19 0.99 -14.00
CA ASN A 83 9.54 0.76 -12.59
C ASN A 83 8.29 0.58 -11.70
N GLY A 84 7.24 -0.03 -12.24
CA GLY A 84 5.96 -0.22 -11.59
C GLY A 84 5.11 -1.25 -12.32
N LEU A 85 3.90 -1.47 -11.81
CA LEU A 85 2.96 -2.45 -12.33
C LEU A 85 1.72 -1.71 -12.83
N LEU A 86 1.42 -1.86 -14.12
CA LEU A 86 0.19 -1.34 -14.70
C LEU A 86 -1.00 -2.09 -14.09
N VAL A 87 -1.98 -1.33 -13.62
CA VAL A 87 -3.33 -1.78 -13.27
C VAL A 87 -4.27 -1.11 -14.27
N ASP A 88 -4.99 -1.93 -15.03
CA ASP A 88 -5.99 -1.50 -15.98
C ASP A 88 -7.31 -2.20 -15.64
N PHE A 89 -8.35 -1.43 -15.37
CA PHE A 89 -9.70 -1.95 -15.18
C PHE A 89 -10.60 -1.42 -16.29
N SER A 90 -11.10 -2.34 -17.11
CA SER A 90 -12.04 -2.05 -18.18
C SER A 90 -12.92 -3.28 -18.42
N ASN A 91 -14.19 -3.05 -18.78
CA ASN A 91 -15.14 -4.12 -19.14
C ASN A 91 -15.17 -5.28 -18.12
N SER A 92 -15.28 -4.95 -16.82
CA SER A 92 -15.32 -5.94 -15.74
C SER A 92 -14.07 -6.82 -15.61
N THR A 93 -12.97 -6.42 -16.22
CA THR A 93 -11.70 -7.16 -16.19
C THR A 93 -10.64 -6.27 -15.55
N LEU A 94 -10.05 -6.77 -14.47
CA LEU A 94 -8.83 -6.22 -13.87
C LEU A 94 -7.61 -6.88 -14.51
N ARG A 95 -6.88 -6.12 -15.31
CA ARG A 95 -5.62 -6.52 -15.91
C ARG A 95 -4.45 -5.92 -15.13
N VAL A 96 -3.48 -6.76 -14.82
CA VAL A 96 -2.18 -6.34 -14.29
C VAL A 96 -1.07 -6.65 -15.28
N VAL A 97 -0.14 -5.71 -15.51
CA VAL A 97 0.97 -5.88 -16.44
C VAL A 97 2.26 -5.34 -15.85
N ALA A 98 3.35 -6.08 -16.02
CA ALA A 98 4.70 -5.61 -15.71
C ALA A 98 5.69 -6.03 -16.80
N THR A 99 6.65 -5.17 -17.10
CA THR A 99 7.73 -5.44 -18.06
C THR A 99 8.98 -4.62 -17.76
N ASP A 100 10.13 -5.19 -18.09
CA ASP A 100 11.45 -4.55 -18.02
C ASP A 100 12.03 -4.26 -19.41
N GLY A 101 11.22 -4.45 -20.46
CA GLY A 101 11.63 -4.35 -21.86
C GLY A 101 12.31 -5.61 -22.42
N HIS A 102 12.63 -6.60 -21.58
CA HIS A 102 13.17 -7.89 -22.00
C HIS A 102 12.16 -9.03 -21.85
N ARG A 103 11.29 -8.93 -20.84
CA ARG A 103 10.20 -9.86 -20.56
C ARG A 103 8.96 -9.10 -20.14
N LEU A 104 7.81 -9.74 -20.32
CA LEU A 104 6.51 -9.20 -19.93
C LEU A 104 5.72 -10.29 -19.21
N ALA A 105 5.06 -9.91 -18.14
CA ALA A 105 4.07 -10.73 -17.46
C ALA A 105 2.76 -9.95 -17.36
N TYR A 106 1.65 -10.60 -17.69
CA TYR A 106 0.33 -10.05 -17.46
C TYR A 106 -0.60 -11.12 -16.89
N CYS A 107 -1.65 -10.67 -16.22
CA CYS A 107 -2.72 -11.51 -15.72
C CYS A 107 -4.03 -10.74 -15.73
N ASP A 108 -5.11 -11.40 -16.12
CA ASP A 108 -6.46 -10.87 -16.12
C ASP A 108 -7.27 -11.54 -15.02
N HIS A 109 -8.13 -10.77 -14.36
CA HIS A 109 -9.07 -11.25 -13.37
C HIS A 109 -10.43 -10.63 -13.61
N GLU A 110 -11.43 -11.48 -13.85
CA GLU A 110 -12.80 -11.03 -13.99
C GLU A 110 -13.37 -10.65 -12.62
N LEU A 111 -14.05 -9.52 -12.57
CA LEU A 111 -14.72 -9.02 -11.38
C LEU A 111 -16.18 -8.70 -11.72
N PRO A 112 -17.07 -8.61 -10.71
CA PRO A 112 -18.41 -8.09 -10.93
C PRO A 112 -18.36 -6.74 -11.64
N ALA A 113 -19.36 -6.48 -12.49
CA ALA A 113 -19.43 -5.19 -13.18
C ALA A 113 -19.57 -4.06 -12.16
N VAL A 114 -18.57 -3.17 -12.12
CA VAL A 114 -18.59 -1.93 -11.35
C VAL A 114 -18.56 -0.73 -12.30
N SER A 115 -19.11 0.39 -11.86
CA SER A 115 -19.00 1.65 -12.58
C SER A 115 -17.58 2.20 -12.50
N GLY A 116 -17.06 2.70 -13.61
CA GLY A 116 -15.74 3.32 -13.67
C GLY A 116 -14.74 2.48 -14.46
N GLN A 117 -13.66 3.15 -14.85
CA GLN A 117 -12.52 2.57 -15.56
C GLN A 117 -11.28 3.33 -15.09
N ALA A 118 -10.17 2.63 -14.99
CA ALA A 118 -8.91 3.27 -14.64
C ALA A 118 -7.74 2.54 -15.28
N SER A 119 -6.72 3.28 -15.67
CA SER A 119 -5.46 2.76 -16.17
C SER A 119 -4.33 3.54 -15.50
N THR A 120 -3.54 2.89 -14.65
CA THR A 120 -2.50 3.55 -13.86
C THR A 120 -1.37 2.60 -13.52
N ILE A 121 -0.19 3.13 -13.20
CA ILE A 121 0.98 2.34 -12.80
C ILE A 121 1.15 2.48 -11.30
N LEU A 122 0.98 1.37 -10.59
CA LEU A 122 1.32 1.28 -9.19
C LEU A 122 2.84 1.37 -9.04
N PRO A 123 3.36 2.27 -8.19
CA PRO A 123 4.78 2.32 -7.90
C PRO A 123 5.27 0.98 -7.34
N ARG A 124 6.44 0.51 -7.77
CA ARG A 124 7.03 -0.76 -7.33
C ARG A 124 7.00 -0.97 -5.81
N LYS A 125 7.27 0.08 -5.02
CA LYS A 125 7.23 0.01 -3.56
C LYS A 125 5.84 -0.31 -3.03
N MET A 126 4.79 0.28 -3.60
CA MET A 126 3.41 -0.03 -3.23
C MET A 126 3.07 -1.50 -3.54
N VAL A 127 3.48 -1.99 -4.72
CA VAL A 127 3.30 -3.40 -5.10
C VAL A 127 3.98 -4.35 -4.11
N GLN A 128 5.20 -4.02 -3.70
CA GLN A 128 5.97 -4.81 -2.73
C GLN A 128 5.31 -4.82 -1.35
N GLU A 129 4.84 -3.66 -0.87
CA GLU A 129 4.13 -3.58 0.41
C GLU A 129 2.79 -4.33 0.38
N LEU A 130 2.00 -4.20 -0.68
CA LEU A 130 0.76 -4.97 -0.86
C LEU A 130 1.03 -6.47 -0.87
N SER A 131 2.05 -6.92 -1.62
CA SER A 131 2.44 -8.34 -1.66
C SER A 131 2.80 -8.91 -0.29
N ARG A 132 3.32 -8.06 0.62
CA ARG A 132 3.74 -8.42 1.97
C ARG A 132 2.58 -8.37 2.99
N LEU A 133 1.65 -7.43 2.82
CA LEU A 133 0.65 -7.09 3.83
C LEU A 133 -0.72 -7.74 3.59
N LEU A 134 -1.04 -8.14 2.36
CA LEU A 134 -2.26 -8.87 2.05
C LEU A 134 -2.17 -10.30 2.59
N ALA A 135 -2.69 -10.53 3.80
CA ALA A 135 -2.48 -11.76 4.56
C ALA A 135 -3.73 -12.65 4.61
N ASP A 136 -4.94 -12.08 4.51
CA ASP A 136 -6.20 -12.76 4.76
C ASP A 136 -6.96 -12.99 3.43
N PRO A 137 -6.84 -14.17 2.78
CA PRO A 137 -7.25 -14.34 1.38
C PRO A 137 -8.73 -14.06 1.10
N ASP A 138 -9.57 -14.36 2.08
CA ASP A 138 -11.04 -14.25 1.99
C ASP A 138 -11.56 -12.85 2.36
N GLN A 139 -10.73 -12.02 2.99
CA GLN A 139 -11.09 -10.64 3.31
C GLN A 139 -10.97 -9.77 2.06
N LEU A 140 -11.73 -8.68 2.02
CA LEU A 140 -11.67 -7.73 0.92
C LEU A 140 -10.50 -6.75 1.08
N VAL A 141 -9.99 -6.29 -0.05
CA VAL A 141 -9.20 -5.07 -0.19
C VAL A 141 -9.96 -4.12 -1.10
N SER A 142 -10.11 -2.88 -0.66
CA SER A 142 -10.67 -1.78 -1.47
C SER A 142 -9.51 -1.08 -2.18
N LEU A 143 -9.53 -1.09 -3.51
CA LEU A 143 -8.57 -0.43 -4.37
C LEU A 143 -9.22 0.78 -5.03
N ARG A 144 -8.85 1.97 -4.58
CA ARG A 144 -9.33 3.25 -5.11
C ARG A 144 -8.27 3.89 -5.98
N ILE A 145 -8.63 4.15 -7.24
CA ILE A 145 -7.75 4.74 -8.23
C ILE A 145 -8.31 6.09 -8.66
N GLY A 146 -7.52 7.13 -8.40
CA GLY A 146 -7.77 8.48 -8.89
C GLY A 146 -6.65 8.96 -9.81
N SER A 147 -6.82 10.19 -10.28
CA SER A 147 -5.87 10.83 -11.22
C SER A 147 -4.46 11.03 -10.63
N GLN A 148 -4.31 11.25 -9.32
CA GLN A 148 -3.00 11.56 -8.72
C GLN A 148 -2.56 10.56 -7.66
N GLN A 149 -3.45 9.66 -7.25
CA GLN A 149 -3.21 8.76 -6.13
C GLN A 149 -3.92 7.42 -6.35
N VAL A 150 -3.28 6.36 -5.86
CA VAL A 150 -3.93 5.08 -5.60
C VAL A 150 -3.92 4.82 -4.10
N ARG A 151 -5.01 4.24 -3.61
CA ARG A 151 -5.20 3.84 -2.23
C ARG A 151 -5.67 2.39 -2.18
N ALA A 152 -5.08 1.62 -1.28
CA ALA A 152 -5.51 0.26 -0.96
C ALA A 152 -5.83 0.21 0.53
N SER A 153 -7.04 -0.22 0.88
CA SER A 153 -7.52 -0.29 2.25
C SER A 153 -7.99 -1.71 2.58
N PHE A 154 -7.50 -2.29 3.68
CA PHE A 154 -7.85 -3.63 4.12
C PHE A 154 -7.59 -3.78 5.64
N GLY A 155 -8.56 -4.33 6.38
CA GLY A 155 -8.52 -4.31 7.85
C GLY A 155 -8.31 -2.89 8.38
N ASP A 156 -7.36 -2.72 9.30
CA ASP A 156 -6.95 -1.42 9.86
C ASP A 156 -5.79 -0.76 9.10
N ILE A 157 -5.46 -1.26 7.89
CA ILE A 157 -4.33 -0.80 7.09
C ILE A 157 -4.83 0.01 5.90
N GLU A 158 -4.19 1.15 5.68
CA GLU A 158 -4.33 1.94 4.47
C GLU A 158 -2.95 2.22 3.87
N ILE A 159 -2.78 1.87 2.60
CA ILE A 159 -1.58 2.18 1.82
C ILE A 159 -1.98 3.17 0.74
N ALA A 160 -1.31 4.31 0.72
CA ALA A 160 -1.55 5.39 -0.23
C ALA A 160 -0.26 5.70 -1.00
N SER A 161 -0.36 5.86 -2.32
CA SER A 161 0.78 6.24 -3.15
C SER A 161 0.39 7.22 -4.23
N LYS A 162 1.28 8.19 -4.50
CA LYS A 162 1.12 9.06 -5.67
C LYS A 162 1.36 8.26 -6.93
N VAL A 163 0.52 8.47 -7.94
CA VAL A 163 0.75 7.98 -9.29
C VAL A 163 1.15 9.13 -10.19
N LYS A 164 1.98 8.85 -11.18
CA LYS A 164 2.29 9.82 -12.24
C LYS A 164 1.38 9.51 -13.41
N LEU A 165 0.51 10.46 -13.77
CA LEU A 165 -0.10 10.47 -15.09
C LEU A 165 0.98 10.83 -16.10
N TRP A 166 0.99 10.12 -17.23
CA TRP A 166 1.81 10.40 -18.41
C TRP A 166 1.02 11.25 -19.40
#